data_AF-A0A3D3JPK0-F1
#
_entry.id   AF-A0A3D3JPK0-F1
#
_cell.length_a   1.000
_cell.length_b   1.000
_cell.length_c   1.000
_cell.angle_alpha   90.00
_cell.angle_beta   90.00
_cell.angle_gamma   90.00
#
_symmetry.space_group_name_H-M   'P 1'
#
loop_
_entity.id
_entity.type
_entity.pdbx_description
1 polymer ?
#
loop_
_entity_poly.entity_id
_entity_poly.type
_entity_poly.pdbx_seq_one_letter_code
_entity_poly.pdbx_strand_id
1 'polypeptide(L)' 'RPPRDERPRGNDDSEARLRSQAKDAAAEVRKWGEKIQLKLRDQTEAEKIVEMFNDDSEITAEATGDGKVMIQLRG' A
#
# COMPACT_ATOMS: atom_id res chain seq x y z
N ARG A 1 -17.56 -20.92 27.23
CA ARG A 1 -17.95 -19.69 26.47
C ARG A 1 -16.66 -19.00 26.00
N PRO A 2 -16.65 -18.42 24.79
CA PRO A 2 -15.61 -18.66 23.76
C PRO A 2 -14.62 -17.47 23.59
N PRO A 3 -13.82 -17.46 22.50
CA PRO A 3 -12.46 -17.98 22.41
C PRO A 3 -11.41 -16.91 22.79
N ARG A 4 -10.27 -17.30 23.39
CA ARG A 4 -9.11 -16.42 23.33
C ARG A 4 -8.50 -16.62 21.96
N ASP A 5 -9.05 -15.87 21.01
CA ASP A 5 -8.52 -15.65 19.67
C ASP A 5 -7.11 -15.07 19.82
N GLU A 6 -6.13 -15.94 20.10
CA GLU A 6 -4.70 -15.65 20.04
C GLU A 6 -4.29 -15.63 18.58
N ARG A 7 -4.89 -14.70 17.82
CA ARG A 7 -4.26 -14.23 16.59
C ARG A 7 -3.01 -13.46 17.01
N PRO A 8 -1.86 -13.65 16.35
CA PRO A 8 -0.72 -12.78 16.55
C PRO A 8 -1.08 -11.37 16.05
N ARG A 9 -1.60 -10.50 16.94
CA ARG A 9 -2.12 -9.15 16.65
C ARG A 9 -1.05 -8.11 16.26
N GLY A 10 0.14 -8.54 15.87
CA GLY A 10 1.24 -7.63 15.52
C GLY A 10 1.34 -7.31 14.02
N ASN A 11 1.03 -8.28 13.16
CA ASN A 11 1.29 -8.17 11.73
C ASN A 11 0.07 -7.73 10.90
N ASP A 12 -1.15 -8.09 11.31
CA ASP A 12 -2.38 -7.75 10.59
C ASP A 12 -2.64 -6.24 10.54
N ASP A 13 -2.43 -5.52 11.64
CA ASP A 13 -2.69 -4.08 11.72
C ASP A 13 -1.77 -3.27 10.79
N SER A 14 -0.50 -3.66 10.66
CA SER A 14 0.45 -2.99 9.77
C SER A 14 0.05 -3.20 8.30
N GLU A 15 -0.30 -4.42 7.93
CA GLU A 15 -0.77 -4.70 6.57
C GLU A 15 -2.11 -4.05 6.24
N ALA A 16 -3.06 -4.03 7.17
CA ALA A 16 -4.34 -3.36 6.98
C ALA A 16 -4.14 -1.86 6.74
N ARG A 17 -3.22 -1.22 7.49
CA ARG A 17 -2.88 0.19 7.31
C ARG A 17 -2.19 0.46 5.97
N LEU A 18 -1.28 -0.41 5.53
CA LEU A 18 -0.64 -0.30 4.22
C LEU A 18 -1.66 -0.44 3.09
N ARG A 19 -2.53 -1.45 3.15
CA ARG A 19 -3.62 -1.64 2.18
C ARG A 19 -4.54 -0.43 2.12
N SER A 20 -4.87 0.15 3.27
CA SER A 20 -5.72 1.34 3.32
C SER A 20 -5.04 2.53 2.67
N GLN A 21 -3.76 2.81 3.00
CA GLN A 21 -2.99 3.91 2.39
C GLN A 21 -2.81 3.72 0.88
N ALA A 22 -2.48 2.49 0.47
CA ALA A 22 -2.38 2.12 -0.93
C ALA A 22 -3.69 2.43 -1.66
N LYS A 23 -4.82 1.88 -1.20
CA LYS A 23 -6.13 2.10 -1.82
C LYS A 23 -6.52 3.57 -1.89
N ASP A 24 -6.25 4.33 -0.84
CA ASP A 24 -6.56 5.76 -0.78
C ASP A 24 -5.74 6.53 -1.83
N ALA A 25 -4.44 6.28 -1.88
CA ALA A 25 -3.56 6.87 -2.89
C ALA A 25 -3.95 6.47 -4.32
N ALA A 26 -4.29 5.20 -4.55
CA ALA A 26 -4.77 4.74 -5.86
C ALA A 26 -6.10 5.40 -6.24
N ALA A 27 -7.02 5.57 -5.30
CA ALA A 27 -8.28 6.26 -5.54
C ALA A 27 -8.07 7.73 -5.88
N GLU A 28 -7.14 8.41 -5.18
CA GLU A 28 -6.77 9.79 -5.49
C GLU A 28 -6.08 9.91 -6.86
N VAL A 29 -5.13 9.01 -7.16
CA VAL A 29 -4.47 8.93 -8.48
C VAL A 29 -5.49 8.70 -9.59
N ARG A 30 -6.49 7.82 -9.39
CA ARG A 30 -7.60 7.63 -10.34
C ARG A 30 -8.50 8.86 -10.47
N LYS A 31 -8.72 9.58 -9.38
CA LYS A 31 -9.63 10.74 -9.32
C LYS A 31 -9.02 11.98 -9.96
N TRP A 32 -7.75 12.25 -9.68
CA TRP A 32 -7.05 13.46 -10.11
C TRP A 32 -6.14 13.24 -11.32
N GLY A 33 -5.76 11.99 -11.60
CA GLY A 33 -4.78 11.66 -12.62
C GLY A 33 -3.34 12.03 -12.25
N GLU A 34 -3.11 12.48 -11.02
CA GLU A 34 -1.78 12.88 -10.54
C GLU A 34 -1.09 11.74 -9.80
N LYS A 35 0.23 11.66 -9.97
CA LYS A 35 1.06 10.71 -9.22
C LYS A 35 1.19 11.12 -7.76
N ILE A 36 1.10 10.15 -6.85
CA ILE A 36 1.18 10.34 -5.41
C ILE A 36 2.39 9.60 -4.86
N GLN A 37 3.11 10.24 -3.94
CA GLN A 37 4.21 9.61 -3.23
C GLN A 37 3.78 9.28 -1.80
N LEU A 38 3.63 7.99 -1.50
CA LEU A 38 3.43 7.49 -0.15
C LEU A 38 4.77 7.40 0.58
N LYS A 39 4.79 7.89 1.81
CA LYS A 39 5.91 7.73 2.74
C LYS A 39 5.54 6.65 3.76
N LEU A 40 6.33 5.59 3.78
CA LEU A 40 6.18 4.43 4.64
C LEU A 40 7.29 4.43 5.69
N ARG A 41 7.24 3.46 6.61
CA ARG A 41 8.26 3.36 7.66
C ARG A 41 9.54 2.77 7.14
N ASP A 42 9.43 1.72 6.33
CA ASP A 42 10.55 0.90 5.90
C ASP A 42 10.40 0.46 4.44
N GLN A 43 11.52 0.03 3.85
CA GLN A 43 11.52 -0.51 2.48
C GLN A 43 10.63 -1.75 2.33
N THR A 44 10.54 -2.61 3.36
CA THR A 44 9.65 -3.77 3.33
C THR A 44 8.17 -3.39 3.16
N GLU A 45 7.75 -2.28 3.77
CA GLU A 45 6.39 -1.77 3.56
C GLU A 45 6.20 -1.26 2.12
N ALA A 46 7.24 -0.65 1.55
CA ALA A 46 7.23 -0.17 0.18
C ALA A 46 7.08 -1.30 -0.84
N GLU A 47 7.85 -2.38 -0.65
CA GLU A 47 7.77 -3.58 -1.48
C GLU A 47 6.37 -4.20 -1.41
N LYS A 48 5.77 -4.30 -0.22
CA LYS A 48 4.39 -4.81 -0.06
C LYS A 48 3.38 -3.99 -0.85
N ILE A 49 3.47 -2.65 -0.80
CA ILE A 49 2.53 -1.80 -1.57
C ILE A 49 2.75 -1.98 -3.07
N VAL A 50 4.00 -2.06 -3.54
CA VAL A 50 4.31 -2.33 -4.95
C VAL A 50 3.71 -3.67 -5.40
N GLU A 51 3.88 -4.73 -4.60
CA GLU A 51 3.28 -6.03 -4.87
C GLU A 51 1.74 -5.98 -4.91
N MET A 52 1.09 -5.16 -4.06
CA MET A 52 -0.36 -4.99 -4.07
C MET A 52 -0.90 -4.37 -5.37
N PHE A 53 -0.10 -3.54 -6.04
CA PHE A 53 -0.47 -2.90 -7.31
C PHE A 53 0.05 -3.66 -8.53
N ASN A 54 0.79 -4.75 -8.34
CA ASN A 54 1.33 -5.53 -9.45
C ASN A 54 0.22 -6.19 -10.30
N ASP A 55 -0.92 -6.50 -9.67
CA ASP A 55 -2.13 -7.02 -10.34
C ASP A 55 -3.06 -5.89 -10.86
N ASP A 56 -2.80 -4.63 -10.50
CA ASP A 56 -3.65 -3.52 -10.91
C ASP A 56 -3.37 -3.12 -12.37
N SER A 57 -4.43 -3.06 -13.16
CA SER A 57 -4.36 -2.77 -14.60
C SER A 57 -4.37 -1.27 -14.90
N GLU A 58 -4.75 -0.44 -13.93
CA GLU A 58 -4.90 1.01 -14.10
C GLU A 58 -3.87 1.80 -13.29
N ILE A 59 -3.27 1.18 -12.28
CA ILE A 59 -2.36 1.83 -11.34
C ILE A 59 -1.02 1.10 -11.36
N THR A 60 0.05 1.87 -11.41
CA THR A 60 1.42 1.40 -11.24
C THR A 60 1.96 1.96 -9.93
N ALA A 61 2.60 1.12 -9.13
CA ALA A 61 3.33 1.56 -7.95
C ALA A 61 4.81 1.16 -8.04
N GLU A 62 5.69 2.08 -7.69
CA GLU A 62 7.14 1.92 -7.78
C GLU A 62 7.78 2.36 -6.46
N ALA A 63 8.55 1.49 -5.82
CA ALA A 63 9.31 1.85 -4.64
C ALA A 63 10.55 2.66 -5.05
N THR A 64 10.67 3.90 -4.56
CA THR A 64 11.76 4.82 -4.95
C THR A 64 13.01 4.69 -4.07
N GLY A 65 13.04 3.71 -3.15
CA GLY A 65 14.02 3.66 -2.06
C GLY A 65 13.65 4.55 -0.88
N ASP A 66 14.28 4.34 0.28
CA ASP A 66 14.05 5.09 1.53
C ASP A 66 12.62 4.98 2.10
N GLY A 67 11.97 3.83 1.93
CA GLY A 67 10.61 3.61 2.42
C GLY A 67 9.57 4.50 1.75
N LYS A 68 9.76 4.84 0.46
CA LYS A 68 8.81 5.63 -0.32
C LYS A 68 8.30 4.83 -1.51
N VAL A 69 7.03 5.03 -1.83
CA VAL A 69 6.38 4.43 -3.00
C VAL A 69 5.73 5.53 -3.81
N MET A 70 5.97 5.54 -5.12
CA MET A 70 5.29 6.39 -6.08
C MET A 70 4.17 5.60 -6.74
N ILE A 71 2.94 6.08 -6.61
CA ILE A 71 1.75 5.50 -7.21
C ILE A 71 1.29 6.44 -8.31
N GLN A 72 1.04 5.91 -9.51
CA GLN A 72 0.63 6.68 -10.67
C GLN A 72 -0.30 5.87 -11.57
N LEU A 73 -1.06 6.54 -12.44
CA LEU A 73 -1.86 5.85 -13.45
C LEU A 73 -0.95 5.11 -14.43
N ARG A 74 -1.37 3.91 -14.79
CA ARG A 74 -0.79 3.12 -15.86
C ARG A 74 -1.26 3.73 -17.19
N GLY A 75 -0.35 4.43 -17.85
CA GLY A 75 -0.54 5.03 -19.18
C GLY A 75 -0.16 4.07 -20.30
#